data_AF-A0A7H0MB38-F1
#
_entry.id   AF-A0A7H0MB38-F1
#
_cell.length_a   1.000
_cell.length_b   1.000
_cell.length_c   1.000
_cell.angle_alpha   90.00
_cell.angle_beta   90.00
_cell.angle_gamma   90.00
#
_symmetry.space_group_name_H-M   'P 1'
#
loop_
_entity.id
_entity.type
_entity.pdbx_description
1 polymer ?
#
loop_
_entity_poly.entity_id
_entity_poly.type
_entity_poly.pdbx_seq_one_letter_code
_entity_poly.pdbx_strand_id
1 'polypeptide(L)'
;MLPDTNILSSELRDLFLKLDASHLSEEEAMELSFCCEESIAGLCHGLHFLGKTFVSFAENDTLQFSPESLCQIGHSIRTAASLLPALMELNRSAERQILTGELQA
;
A
#
# COMPACT_ATOMS: atom_id res chain seq x y z
N MET A 1 -1.14 22.53 14.53
CA MET A 1 -1.08 21.08 14.79
C MET A 1 -0.08 20.48 13.84
N LEU A 2 0.91 19.75 14.33
CA LEU A 2 1.71 18.88 13.47
C LEU A 2 0.74 17.81 12.94
N PRO A 3 0.64 17.58 11.62
CA PRO A 3 -0.16 16.47 11.11
C PRO A 3 0.37 15.19 11.74
N ASP A 4 -0.53 14.28 12.14
CA ASP A 4 -0.15 12.99 12.71
C ASP A 4 0.90 12.34 11.80
N THR A 5 2.15 12.32 12.27
CA THR A 5 3.32 11.88 11.50
C THR A 5 3.42 10.35 11.45
N ASN A 6 2.31 9.64 11.65
CA ASN A 6 2.29 8.22 11.39
C ASN A 6 2.30 8.05 9.87
N ILE A 7 3.48 7.80 9.30
CA ILE A 7 3.67 7.57 7.86
C ILE A 7 2.78 6.40 7.37
N LEU A 8 2.29 5.57 8.29
CA LEU A 8 1.39 4.44 8.03
C LEU A 8 -0.10 4.75 8.32
N SER A 9 -0.49 5.99 8.65
CA SER A 9 -1.91 6.36 8.79
C SER A 9 -2.49 6.85 7.47
N SER A 10 -3.58 6.22 7.05
CA SER A 10 -4.44 6.70 5.97
C SER A 10 -5.91 6.46 6.33
N GLU A 11 -6.79 7.34 5.85
CA GLU A 11 -8.24 7.16 6.02
C GLU A 11 -8.72 5.81 5.47
N LEU A 12 -8.07 5.33 4.40
CA LEU A 12 -8.40 4.04 3.79
C LEU A 12 -8.03 2.86 4.69
N ARG A 13 -6.87 2.90 5.35
CA ARG A 13 -6.50 1.90 6.36
C ARG A 13 -7.55 1.85 7.47
N ASP A 14 -8.00 3.01 7.94
CA ASP A 14 -8.98 3.10 9.03
C ASP A 14 -10.37 2.59 8.61
N LEU A 15 -10.70 2.66 7.32
CA LEU A 15 -11.88 2.00 6.75
C LEU A 15 -11.68 0.47 6.67
N PHE A 16 -10.51 0.00 6.25
CA PHE A 16 -10.22 -1.42 6.14
C PHE A 16 -10.18 -2.13 7.50
N LEU A 17 -9.77 -1.44 8.56
CA LEU A 17 -9.89 -1.93 9.94
C LEU A 17 -11.33 -2.28 10.35
N LYS A 18 -12.34 -1.73 9.67
CA LYS A 18 -13.76 -1.93 9.96
C LYS A 18 -14.40 -3.01 9.08
N LEU A 19 -13.65 -3.58 8.13
CA LEU A 19 -14.15 -4.68 7.30
C LEU A 19 -14.22 -5.96 8.14
N ASP A 20 -15.33 -6.66 8.01
CA ASP A 20 -15.53 -7.94 8.68
C ASP A 20 -14.99 -9.09 7.81
N ALA A 21 -13.78 -9.55 8.15
CA ALA A 21 -13.13 -10.67 7.46
C ALA A 21 -13.71 -12.04 7.84
N SER A 22 -14.59 -12.14 8.85
CA SER A 22 -15.16 -13.42 9.29
C SER A 22 -16.06 -14.08 8.23
N HIS A 23 -16.51 -13.30 7.24
CA HIS A 23 -17.30 -13.77 6.11
C HIS A 23 -16.46 -14.42 5.00
N LEU A 24 -15.13 -14.29 5.04
CA LEU A 24 -14.25 -14.93 4.06
C LEU A 24 -14.05 -16.40 4.43
N SER A 25 -14.22 -17.28 3.45
CA SER A 25 -13.71 -18.65 3.53
C SER A 25 -12.18 -18.66 3.62
N GLU A 26 -11.61 -19.79 4.01
CA GLU A 26 -10.15 -19.95 4.10
C GLU A 26 -9.47 -19.71 2.73
N GLU A 27 -10.06 -20.22 1.65
CA GLU A 27 -9.57 -20.02 0.27
C GLU A 27 -9.61 -18.54 -0.13
N GLU A 28 -10.73 -17.85 0.12
CA GLU A 28 -10.86 -16.42 -0.16
C GLU A 28 -9.89 -15.59 0.69
N ALA A 29 -9.64 -15.97 1.94
CA ALA A 29 -8.68 -15.30 2.81
C ALA A 29 -7.24 -15.49 2.31
N MET A 30 -6.88 -16.70 1.86
CA MET A 30 -5.58 -16.96 1.22
C MET A 30 -5.40 -16.15 -0.06
N GLU A 31 -6.39 -16.14 -0.95
CA GLU A 31 -6.34 -15.37 -2.19
C GLU A 31 -6.22 -13.87 -1.91
N LEU A 32 -6.98 -13.35 -0.92
CA LEU A 32 -6.90 -11.95 -0.51
C LEU A 32 -5.51 -11.59 0.04
N SER A 33 -4.93 -12.47 0.86
CA SER A 33 -3.59 -12.26 1.41
C SER A 33 -2.55 -12.21 0.29
N PHE A 34 -2.56 -13.18 -0.61
CA PHE A 34 -1.67 -13.23 -1.77
C PHE A 34 -1.79 -11.96 -2.65
N CYS A 35 -3.02 -11.54 -2.97
CA CYS A 35 -3.28 -10.31 -3.73
C CYS A 35 -2.72 -9.07 -3.03
N CYS A 36 -2.84 -8.99 -1.70
CA CYS A 36 -2.30 -7.88 -0.92
C CYS A 36 -0.78 -7.87 -0.95
N GLU A 37 -0.12 -9.02 -0.76
CA GLU A 37 1.33 -9.15 -0.82
C GLU A 37 1.89 -8.74 -2.18
N GLU A 38 1.32 -9.24 -3.27
CA GLU A 38 1.74 -8.87 -4.63
C GLU A 38 1.56 -7.36 -4.88
N SER A 39 0.42 -6.80 -4.44
CA SER A 39 0.14 -5.37 -4.60
C SER A 39 1.10 -4.50 -3.80
N ILE A 40 1.40 -4.87 -2.55
CA ILE A 40 2.38 -4.19 -1.70
C ILE A 40 3.77 -4.24 -2.35
N ALA A 41 4.19 -5.42 -2.81
CA ALA A 41 5.47 -5.60 -3.48
C ALA A 41 5.57 -4.71 -4.73
N GLY A 42 4.54 -4.70 -5.58
CA GLY A 42 4.47 -3.87 -6.77
C GLY A 42 4.55 -2.37 -6.47
N LEU A 43 3.82 -1.89 -5.47
CA LEU A 43 3.85 -0.48 -5.04
C LEU A 43 5.24 -0.10 -4.48
N CYS A 44 5.83 -0.95 -3.64
CA CYS A 44 7.17 -0.74 -3.10
C CYS A 44 8.22 -0.70 -4.22
N HIS A 45 8.15 -1.61 -5.20
CA HIS A 45 9.02 -1.62 -6.37
C HIS A 45 8.88 -0.34 -7.21
N GLY A 46 7.64 0.09 -7.46
CA GLY A 46 7.35 1.31 -8.21
C GLY A 46 7.89 2.57 -7.51
N LEU A 47 7.66 2.69 -6.20
CA LEU A 47 8.20 3.80 -5.39
C LEU A 47 9.74 3.78 -5.35
N HIS A 48 10.35 2.60 -5.24
CA HIS A 48 11.80 2.45 -5.27
C HIS A 48 12.37 2.88 -6.62
N PHE A 49 11.78 2.43 -7.73
CA PHE A 49 12.15 2.83 -9.07
C PHE A 49 12.02 4.35 -9.28
N LEU A 50 10.90 4.94 -8.83
CA LEU A 50 10.67 6.38 -8.92
C LEU A 50 11.71 7.17 -8.11
N GLY A 51 12.01 6.73 -6.89
CA GLY A 51 13.05 7.31 -6.05
C GLY A 51 14.42 7.27 -6.71
N LYS A 52 14.82 6.13 -7.27
CA LYS A 52 16.08 6.00 -8.04
C LYS A 52 16.10 6.92 -9.25
N THR A 53 14.97 7.08 -9.93
CA THR A 53 14.86 7.95 -11.10
C THR A 53 15.11 9.41 -10.71
N PHE A 54 14.55 9.89 -9.59
CA PHE A 54 14.81 11.25 -9.11
C PHE A 54 16.24 11.48 -8.66
N VAL A 55 16.86 10.49 -8.00
CA VAL A 55 18.28 10.56 -7.66
C VAL A 55 19.13 10.67 -8.93
N SER A 56 18.87 9.83 -9.94
CA SER A 56 19.57 9.88 -11.23
C SER A 56 19.38 11.22 -11.95
N PHE A 57 18.16 11.78 -11.93
CA PHE A 57 17.92 13.11 -12.50
C PHE A 57 18.70 14.22 -11.79
N ALA A 58 18.80 14.17 -10.46
CA ALA A 58 19.61 15.11 -9.70
C ALA A 58 21.11 14.97 -10.01
N GLU A 59 21.61 13.74 -10.18
CA GLU A 59 23.01 13.46 -10.54
C GLU A 59 23.37 13.93 -11.96
N ASN A 60 22.39 14.00 -12.86
CA ASN A 60 22.59 14.37 -14.27
C ASN A 60 22.08 15.78 -14.62
N ASP A 61 21.90 16.67 -13.63
CA ASP A 61 21.38 18.04 -13.79
C ASP A 61 20.07 18.12 -14.62
N THR A 62 19.24 17.08 -14.52
CA THR A 62 17.92 17.05 -15.17
C THR A 62 16.93 17.84 -14.33
N LEU A 63 16.81 19.14 -14.64
CA LEU A 63 16.09 20.12 -13.82
C LEU A 63 14.64 20.41 -14.28
N GLN A 64 14.21 19.85 -15.42
CA GLN A 64 12.91 20.19 -16.02
C GLN A 64 11.95 19.02 -16.03
N PHE A 65 10.94 19.10 -15.16
CA PHE A 65 9.71 18.34 -15.29
C PHE A 65 8.61 19.25 -15.81
N SER A 66 7.74 18.74 -16.68
CA SER A 66 6.52 19.47 -17.01
C SER A 66 5.59 19.51 -15.77
N PRO A 67 4.74 20.55 -15.64
CA PRO A 67 3.73 20.61 -14.59
C PRO A 67 2.84 19.36 -14.54
N GLU A 68 2.52 18.79 -15.71
CA GLU A 68 1.74 17.56 -15.84
C GLU A 68 2.48 16.36 -15.26
N SER A 69 3.77 16.20 -15.57
CA SER A 69 4.59 15.11 -14.99
C SER A 69 4.68 15.21 -13.47
N LEU A 70 4.91 16.42 -12.93
CA LEU A 70 4.93 16.64 -11.48
C LEU A 70 3.59 16.32 -10.83
N CYS A 71 2.49 16.72 -11.46
CA CYS A 71 1.14 16.45 -10.97
C CYS A 71 0.86 14.93 -10.95
N GLN A 72 1.21 14.20 -12.01
CA GLN A 72 1.03 12.75 -12.08
C GLN A 72 1.90 12.01 -11.05
N ILE A 73 3.17 12.39 -10.92
CA ILE A 73 4.07 11.86 -9.90
C ILE A 73 3.50 12.09 -8.50
N GLY A 74 3.05 13.32 -8.21
CA GLY A 74 2.45 13.67 -6.92
C GLY A 74 1.22 12.84 -6.61
N HIS A 75 0.33 12.64 -7.60
CA HIS A 75 -0.84 11.77 -7.47
C HIS A 75 -0.46 10.32 -7.21
N SER A 76 0.54 9.79 -7.91
CA SER A 76 1.02 8.41 -7.73
C SER A 76 1.61 8.20 -6.33
N ILE A 77 2.47 9.12 -5.86
CA ILE A 77 3.07 9.06 -4.52
C ILE A 77 1.97 9.16 -3.44
N ARG A 78 1.04 10.11 -3.58
CA ARG A 78 -0.07 10.27 -2.62
C ARG A 78 -0.95 9.03 -2.56
N THR A 79 -1.27 8.47 -3.73
CA THR A 79 -2.09 7.25 -3.83
C THR A 79 -1.38 6.07 -3.18
N ALA A 80 -0.08 5.87 -3.46
CA ALA A 80 0.71 4.81 -2.84
C ALA A 80 0.81 4.97 -1.31
N ALA A 81 0.99 6.20 -0.82
CA ALA A 81 1.02 6.51 0.61
C ALA A 81 -0.32 6.19 1.32
N SER A 82 -1.45 6.33 0.62
CA SER A 82 -2.76 5.93 1.15
C SER A 82 -3.00 4.42 1.07
N LEU A 83 -2.62 3.79 -0.04
CA LEU A 83 -2.91 2.38 -0.33
C LEU A 83 -2.02 1.41 0.43
N LEU A 84 -0.71 1.68 0.53
CA LEU A 84 0.24 0.78 1.22
C LEU A 84 -0.24 0.41 2.64
N PRO A 85 -0.50 1.36 3.54
CA PRO A 85 -0.95 1.01 4.89
C PRO A 85 -2.32 0.32 4.90
N ALA A 86 -3.20 0.61 3.95
CA ALA A 86 -4.50 -0.04 3.84
C ALA A 86 -4.33 -1.51 3.43
N LEU A 87 -3.57 -1.79 2.37
CA LEU A 87 -3.26 -3.15 1.91
C LEU A 87 -2.55 -3.96 2.98
N MET A 88 -1.64 -3.35 3.75
CA MET A 88 -0.99 -4.01 4.87
C MET A 88 -1.97 -4.42 5.97
N GLU A 89 -2.99 -3.60 6.26
CA GLU A 89 -4.02 -3.99 7.23
C GLU A 89 -4.94 -5.07 6.67
N LEU A 90 -5.33 -4.97 5.40
CA LEU A 90 -6.15 -5.98 4.76
C LEU A 90 -5.46 -7.35 4.74
N ASN A 91 -4.15 -7.37 4.46
CA ASN A 91 -3.33 -8.59 4.54
C ASN A 91 -3.37 -9.20 5.94
N ARG A 92 -3.14 -8.38 6.98
CA ARG A 92 -3.20 -8.86 8.37
C ARG A 92 -4.58 -9.40 8.74
N SER A 93 -5.65 -8.77 8.26
CA SER A 93 -7.01 -9.25 8.50
C SER A 93 -7.24 -10.60 7.82
N ALA A 94 -6.75 -10.79 6.60
CA ALA A 94 -6.81 -12.07 5.89
C ALA A 94 -5.98 -13.17 6.61
N GLU A 95 -4.74 -12.87 6.99
CA GLU A 95 -3.88 -13.78 7.76
C GLU A 95 -4.52 -14.23 9.08
N ARG A 96 -5.17 -13.31 9.81
CA ARG A 96 -5.91 -13.64 11.05
C ARG A 96 -7.07 -14.60 10.78
N GLN A 97 -7.77 -14.44 9.66
CA GLN A 97 -8.88 -15.32 9.29
C GLN A 97 -8.39 -16.73 8.95
N ILE A 98 -7.27 -16.86 8.23
CA ILE A 98 -6.64 -18.14 7.93
C ILE A 98 -6.28 -18.88 9.23
N LEU A 99 -5.57 -18.21 10.14
CA LEU A 99 -5.20 -18.79 11.45
C LEU A 99 -6.41 -19.20 12.29
N THR A 100 -7.53 -18.48 12.17
CA THR A 100 -8.78 -18.82 12.88
C THR A 100 -9.44 -20.06 12.29
N GLY A 101 -9.41 -20.23 10.97
CA GLY A 101 -9.87 -21.43 10.27
C GLY A 101 -9.06 -22.68 10.66
N GLU A 102 -7.73 -22.56 10.71
CA GLU A 102 -6.84 -23.67 11.10
C GLU A 102 -7.08 -24.17 12.54
N LEU A 103 -7.50 -23.29 13.46
CA LEU A 103 -7.81 -23.64 14.85
C LEU A 103 -9.17 -24.31 15.03
N GLN A 104 -10.05 -24.24 14.03
CA GLN A 104 -11.41 -24.80 14.04
C GLN A 104 -11.51 -26.14 13.28
N ALA A 105 -10.46 -26.52 12.54
CA ALA A 105 -10.34 -27.78 11.79
C ALA A 105 -9.76 -28.92 12.64
#